data_AF-A0A8B8NXX4-F1
#
_entry.id   AF-A0A8B8NXX4-F1
#
_cell.length_a   1.000
_cell.length_b   1.000
_cell.length_c   1.000
_cell.angle_alpha   90.00
_cell.angle_beta   90.00
_cell.angle_gamma   90.00
#
_symmetry.space_group_name_H-M   'P 1'
#
loop_
_entity.id
_entity.type
_entity.pdbx_description
1 polymer ?
#
loop_
_entity_poly.entity_id
_entity_poly.type
_entity_poly.pdbx_seq_one_letter_code
_entity_poly.pdbx_strand_id
1 'polypeptide(L)'
;MTLTTIDRENMDLEAATKRFVENYYTTFDANRADLVNLYHEDSALIFDGRKFEGKEAILAKLTSLPFQQCQHRVATLNCMPTGDHVIVTGDIRLDGKQDALLFTQFFHLIPTPQGSFYVWLDFFRMDSDWGQEQEQEGHLLGPLVVTSGEIDALSCLYISKGAVLNCYCVVLFSQLKG
;
A
#
# COMPACT_ATOMS: atom_id res chain seq x y z
N MET A 1 14.38 18.36 22.94
CA MET A 1 14.26 18.66 21.50
C MET A 1 14.28 17.34 20.75
N THR A 2 13.11 16.81 20.42
CA THR A 2 12.95 15.58 19.64
C THR A 2 12.80 15.96 18.16
N LEU A 3 13.47 15.18 17.31
CA LEU A 3 13.66 15.35 15.86
C LEU A 3 12.39 15.34 14.98
N THR A 4 11.18 15.52 15.54
CA THR A 4 9.92 15.25 14.84
C THR A 4 9.14 16.49 14.40
N THR A 5 9.59 17.70 14.73
CA THR A 5 8.83 18.95 14.48
C THR A 5 9.38 19.79 13.32
N ILE A 6 10.51 19.40 12.73
CA ILE A 6 11.13 20.19 11.66
C ILE A 6 10.43 19.85 10.31
N ASP A 7 9.77 20.84 9.72
CA ASP A 7 9.33 20.95 8.31
C ASP A 7 7.96 20.40 7.85
N ARG A 8 7.01 20.06 8.73
CA ARG A 8 5.62 19.78 8.27
C ARG A 8 4.80 21.03 7.88
N GLU A 9 5.23 22.24 8.26
CA GLU A 9 4.37 23.44 8.18
C GLU A 9 4.20 24.04 6.77
N ASN A 10 5.03 23.66 5.78
CA ASN A 10 5.00 24.28 4.43
C ASN A 10 4.90 23.30 3.25
N MET A 11 4.74 21.99 3.50
CA MET A 11 4.59 21.00 2.42
C MET A 11 3.10 20.75 2.16
N ASP A 12 2.66 20.94 0.91
CA ASP A 12 1.42 20.32 0.44
C ASP A 12 1.65 18.81 0.39
N LEU A 13 1.33 18.15 1.49
CA LEU A 13 1.59 16.73 1.72
C LEU A 13 0.87 15.85 0.70
N GLU A 14 -0.33 16.24 0.27
CA GLU A 14 -1.10 15.49 -0.71
C GLU A 14 -0.44 15.57 -2.09
N ALA A 15 -0.06 16.78 -2.53
CA ALA A 15 0.64 16.96 -3.80
C ALA A 15 2.03 16.29 -3.79
N ALA A 16 2.75 16.36 -2.67
CA ALA A 16 4.04 15.69 -2.51
C ALA A 16 3.89 14.16 -2.56
N THR A 17 2.85 13.62 -1.93
CA THR A 17 2.53 12.19 -1.94
C THR A 17 2.17 11.70 -3.34
N LYS A 18 1.32 12.42 -4.08
CA LYS A 18 0.97 12.07 -5.47
C LYS A 18 2.22 12.00 -6.35
N ARG A 19 3.08 13.02 -6.28
CA ARG A 19 4.37 13.03 -6.99
C ARG A 19 5.28 11.87 -6.57
N PHE A 20 5.33 11.54 -5.28
CA PHE A 20 6.09 10.39 -4.80
C PHE A 20 5.59 9.09 -5.45
N VAL A 21 4.28 8.85 -5.44
CA VAL A 21 3.68 7.63 -6.00
C VAL A 21 3.88 7.55 -7.52
N GLU A 22 3.70 8.65 -8.24
CA GLU A 22 3.97 8.73 -9.68
C GLU A 22 5.44 8.40 -9.99
N ASN A 23 6.38 8.99 -9.24
CA ASN A 23 7.80 8.72 -9.40
C ASN A 23 8.15 7.27 -9.05
N TYR A 24 7.57 6.71 -8.00
CA TYR A 24 7.79 5.33 -7.58
C TYR A 24 7.45 4.36 -8.73
N TYR A 25 6.22 4.42 -9.27
CA TYR A 25 5.82 3.48 -10.32
C TYR A 25 6.52 3.74 -11.66
N THR A 26 6.75 5.01 -12.02
CA THR A 26 7.54 5.34 -13.24
C THR A 26 8.95 4.75 -13.15
N THR A 27 9.58 4.86 -11.99
CA THR A 27 10.92 4.28 -11.74
C THR A 27 10.85 2.76 -11.77
N PHE A 28 9.82 2.15 -11.16
CA PHE A 28 9.62 0.71 -11.15
C PHE A 28 9.53 0.14 -12.58
N ASP A 29 8.77 0.80 -13.44
CA ASP A 29 8.53 0.40 -14.83
C ASP A 29 9.74 0.61 -15.73
N ALA A 30 10.50 1.68 -15.52
CA ALA A 30 11.66 2.04 -16.34
C ALA A 30 12.95 1.34 -15.91
N ASN A 31 13.31 1.43 -14.62
CA ASN A 31 14.52 0.83 -14.06
C ASN A 31 14.33 0.55 -12.57
N ARG A 32 13.83 -0.65 -12.26
CA ARG A 32 13.53 -1.09 -10.90
C ARG A 32 14.73 -1.03 -9.93
N ALA A 33 15.96 -1.11 -10.44
CA ALA A 33 17.14 -1.00 -9.60
C ALA A 33 17.25 0.39 -8.93
N ASP A 34 16.72 1.43 -9.56
CA ASP A 34 16.80 2.81 -9.06
C ASP A 34 15.87 3.06 -7.86
N LEU A 35 14.87 2.19 -7.63
CA LEU A 35 13.99 2.26 -6.46
C LEU A 35 14.74 2.14 -5.14
N VAL A 36 15.93 1.52 -5.16
CA VAL A 36 16.83 1.43 -4.00
C VAL A 36 17.07 2.79 -3.35
N ASN A 37 17.00 3.89 -4.12
CA ASN A 37 17.19 5.25 -3.63
C ASN A 37 16.02 5.81 -2.83
N LEU A 38 14.86 5.15 -2.85
CA LEU A 38 13.69 5.50 -2.06
C LEU A 38 13.63 4.78 -0.71
N TYR A 39 14.53 3.81 -0.48
CA TYR A 39 14.62 3.01 0.74
C TYR A 39 15.91 3.32 1.52
N HIS A 40 15.84 3.11 2.83
CA HIS A 40 16.90 3.24 3.81
C HIS A 40 17.20 1.89 4.48
N GLU A 41 18.20 1.84 5.36
CA GLU A 41 18.56 0.62 6.11
C GLU A 41 17.48 0.20 7.13
N ASP A 42 16.68 1.14 7.61
CA ASP A 42 15.54 0.89 8.51
C ASP A 42 14.22 0.60 7.76
N SER A 43 14.25 0.56 6.43
CA SER A 43 13.08 0.26 5.61
C SER A 43 12.72 -1.23 5.64
N ALA A 44 11.44 -1.53 5.46
CA ALA A 44 10.97 -2.89 5.22
C ALA A 44 10.01 -2.97 4.04
N LEU A 45 10.14 -4.02 3.23
CA LEU A 45 9.17 -4.46 2.23
C LEU A 45 8.49 -5.74 2.73
N ILE A 46 7.17 -5.77 2.71
CA ILE A 46 6.35 -6.96 2.89
C ILE A 46 5.72 -7.28 1.54
N PHE A 47 6.31 -8.22 0.81
CA PHE A 47 5.86 -8.62 -0.52
C PHE A 47 5.16 -9.97 -0.44
N ASP A 48 3.86 -10.00 -0.69
CA ASP A 48 3.04 -11.22 -0.61
C ASP A 48 3.23 -12.02 0.69
N GLY A 49 3.36 -11.29 1.81
CA GLY A 49 3.46 -11.87 3.15
C GLY A 49 4.86 -12.28 3.58
N ARG A 50 5.87 -12.04 2.74
CA ARG A 50 7.28 -12.23 3.09
C ARG A 50 7.94 -10.87 3.35
N LYS A 51 8.68 -10.77 4.45
CA LYS A 51 9.37 -9.56 4.86
C LYS A 51 10.81 -9.53 4.32
N PHE A 52 11.24 -8.37 3.84
CA PHE A 52 12.58 -8.05 3.39
C PHE A 52 12.99 -6.73 4.06
N GLU A 53 14.05 -6.75 4.86
CA GLU A 53 14.49 -5.60 5.66
C GLU A 53 15.79 -5.03 5.11
N GLY A 54 15.90 -3.70 5.11
CA GLY A 54 17.06 -2.98 4.61
C GLY A 54 17.09 -2.87 3.08
N LYS A 55 17.79 -1.82 2.64
CA LYS A 55 17.87 -1.38 1.24
C LYS A 55 18.34 -2.50 0.29
N GLU A 56 19.33 -3.30 0.70
CA GLU A 56 19.89 -4.38 -0.12
C GLU A 56 18.90 -5.53 -0.34
N ALA A 57 18.22 -6.00 0.72
CA ALA A 57 17.27 -7.09 0.62
C ALA A 57 16.02 -6.70 -0.20
N ILE A 58 15.57 -5.45 -0.04
CA ILE A 58 14.48 -4.87 -0.83
C ILE A 58 14.87 -4.83 -2.30
N LEU A 59 16.05 -4.30 -2.65
CA LEU A 59 16.53 -4.28 -4.03
C LEU A 59 16.62 -5.69 -4.63
N ALA A 60 17.20 -6.64 -3.89
CA ALA A 60 17.32 -8.02 -4.34
C ALA A 60 15.94 -8.62 -4.65
N LYS A 61 14.94 -8.37 -3.78
CA LYS A 61 13.57 -8.85 -4.02
C LYS A 61 12.90 -8.19 -5.23
N LEU A 62 13.00 -6.87 -5.36
CA LEU A 62 12.39 -6.14 -6.47
C LEU A 62 13.02 -6.59 -7.80
N THR A 63 14.34 -6.74 -7.86
CA THR A 63 15.04 -7.18 -9.08
C THR A 63 14.89 -8.67 -9.38
N SER A 64 14.53 -9.51 -8.41
CA SER A 64 14.28 -10.95 -8.63
C SER A 64 12.90 -11.26 -9.22
N LEU A 65 12.04 -10.26 -9.44
CA LEU A 65 10.70 -10.50 -9.97
C LEU A 65 10.79 -11.12 -11.38
N PRO A 66 9.95 -12.12 -11.72
CA PRO A 66 10.09 -12.92 -12.93
C PRO A 66 9.55 -12.21 -14.19
N PHE A 67 9.77 -10.90 -14.29
CA PHE A 67 9.40 -10.09 -15.44
C PHE A 67 10.38 -8.93 -15.61
N GLN A 68 10.67 -8.61 -16.88
CA GLN A 68 11.56 -7.52 -17.27
C GLN A 68 10.76 -6.22 -17.33
N GLN A 69 9.84 -6.12 -18.29
CA GLN A 69 9.00 -4.95 -18.51
C GLN A 69 7.61 -5.13 -17.89
N CYS A 70 7.16 -4.08 -17.23
CA CYS A 70 5.80 -3.95 -16.71
C CYS A 70 5.32 -2.51 -16.88
N GLN A 71 4.01 -2.31 -16.78
CA GLN A 71 3.39 -1.01 -16.70
C GLN A 71 2.40 -1.00 -15.55
N HIS A 72 2.63 -0.15 -14.56
CA HIS A 72 1.67 0.11 -13.49
C HIS A 72 0.62 1.12 -13.95
N ARG A 73 -0.63 0.87 -13.58
CA ARG A 73 -1.71 1.84 -13.67
C ARG A 73 -2.33 2.01 -12.29
N VAL A 74 -2.26 3.23 -11.76
CA VAL A 74 -2.92 3.60 -10.50
C VAL A 74 -4.42 3.78 -10.77
N ALA A 75 -5.25 3.02 -10.05
CA ALA A 75 -6.70 3.15 -10.08
C ALA A 75 -7.18 4.08 -8.97
N THR A 76 -6.71 3.87 -7.74
CA THR A 76 -6.98 4.76 -6.61
C THR A 76 -5.70 5.08 -5.84
N LEU A 77 -5.65 6.31 -5.30
CA LEU A 77 -4.61 6.75 -4.37
C LEU A 77 -5.32 7.45 -3.22
N ASN A 78 -5.24 6.86 -2.04
CA ASN A 78 -5.81 7.39 -0.82
C ASN A 78 -4.68 7.75 0.14
N CYS A 79 -4.63 9.02 0.53
CA CYS A 79 -3.65 9.54 1.48
C CYS A 79 -4.36 9.86 2.80
N MET A 80 -3.79 9.45 3.92
CA MET A 80 -4.27 9.86 5.24
C MET A 80 -4.03 11.37 5.44
N PRO A 81 -4.81 12.05 6.29
CA PRO A 81 -4.66 13.50 6.51
C PRO A 81 -3.26 13.95 6.96
N THR A 82 -2.48 13.03 7.55
CA THR A 82 -1.09 13.24 7.98
C THR A 82 -0.08 13.21 6.84
N GLY A 83 -0.46 12.79 5.64
CA GLY A 83 0.40 12.76 4.46
C GLY A 83 1.37 11.59 4.36
N ASP A 84 1.56 10.84 5.44
CA ASP A 84 2.60 9.82 5.57
C ASP A 84 2.10 8.38 5.35
N HIS A 85 0.79 8.16 5.31
CA HIS A 85 0.19 6.85 5.07
C HIS A 85 -0.60 6.87 3.76
N VAL A 86 -0.23 5.98 2.85
CA VAL A 86 -0.74 5.96 1.47
C VAL A 86 -1.20 4.57 1.12
N ILE A 87 -2.41 4.45 0.60
CA ILE A 87 -2.92 3.22 0.01
C ILE A 87 -3.11 3.46 -1.49
N VAL A 88 -2.56 2.56 -2.29
CA VAL A 88 -2.69 2.56 -3.74
C VAL A 88 -3.35 1.26 -4.16
N THR A 89 -4.35 1.35 -5.02
CA THR A 89 -4.86 0.21 -5.78
C THR A 89 -4.61 0.43 -7.25
N GLY A 90 -4.43 -0.65 -8.00
CA GLY A 90 -4.15 -0.55 -9.42
C GLY A 90 -4.01 -1.89 -10.11
N ASP A 91 -3.47 -1.85 -11.31
CA ASP A 91 -3.09 -3.03 -12.07
C ASP A 91 -1.67 -2.92 -12.65
N ILE A 92 -1.06 -4.09 -12.83
CA ILE A 92 0.24 -4.26 -13.47
C ILE A 92 0.01 -5.04 -14.75
N ARG A 93 0.39 -4.45 -15.87
CA ARG A 93 0.42 -5.12 -17.16
C ARG A 93 1.84 -5.59 -17.44
N LEU A 94 1.99 -6.86 -17.77
CA LEU A 94 3.28 -7.46 -18.12
C LEU A 94 3.39 -7.57 -19.64
N ASP A 95 4.59 -7.35 -20.18
CA ASP A 95 4.79 -7.50 -21.62
C ASP A 95 4.47 -8.93 -22.08
N GLY A 96 3.82 -9.04 -23.24
CA GLY A 96 3.34 -10.31 -23.80
C GLY A 96 2.22 -11.00 -23.00
N LYS A 97 1.62 -10.36 -21.99
CA LYS A 97 0.46 -10.87 -21.24
C LYS A 97 -0.77 -10.01 -21.51
N GLN A 98 -1.90 -10.68 -21.73
CA GLN A 98 -3.18 -10.00 -21.99
C GLN A 98 -3.85 -9.52 -20.70
N ASP A 99 -3.70 -10.30 -19.62
CA ASP A 99 -4.35 -10.03 -18.35
C ASP A 99 -3.54 -9.05 -17.50
N ALA A 100 -4.25 -8.12 -16.88
CA ALA A 100 -3.67 -7.19 -15.91
C ALA A 100 -3.75 -7.80 -14.51
N LEU A 101 -2.66 -7.72 -13.76
CA LEU A 101 -2.59 -8.22 -12.39
C LEU A 101 -3.01 -7.12 -11.43
N LEU A 102 -4.13 -7.30 -10.73
CA LEU A 102 -4.54 -6.31 -9.73
C LEU A 102 -3.63 -6.35 -8.51
N PHE A 103 -3.39 -5.19 -7.93
CA PHE A 103 -2.60 -5.08 -6.72
C PHE A 103 -3.19 -4.05 -5.76
N THR A 104 -2.86 -4.25 -4.49
CA THR A 104 -2.99 -3.27 -3.42
C THR A 104 -1.63 -3.05 -2.77
N GLN A 105 -1.23 -1.80 -2.63
CA GLN A 105 0.03 -1.42 -2.01
C GLN A 105 -0.19 -0.35 -0.95
N PHE A 106 0.43 -0.50 0.20
CA PHE A 106 0.44 0.48 1.28
C PHE A 106 1.87 0.99 1.51
N PHE A 107 2.02 2.29 1.69
CA PHE A 107 3.27 2.94 2.05
C PHE A 107 3.13 3.71 3.37
N HIS A 108 4.12 3.54 4.24
CA HIS A 108 4.43 4.50 5.30
C HIS A 108 5.67 5.31 4.87
N LEU A 109 5.44 6.59 4.60
CA LEU A 109 6.40 7.54 4.08
C LEU A 109 6.94 8.44 5.19
N ILE A 110 8.26 8.63 5.22
CA ILE A 110 8.91 9.54 6.16
C ILE A 110 9.45 10.74 5.39
N PRO A 111 9.07 11.97 5.76
CA PRO A 111 9.58 13.18 5.11
C PRO A 111 11.10 13.28 5.19
N THR A 112 11.72 13.72 4.10
CA THR A 112 13.16 14.01 4.04
C THR A 112 13.40 15.53 4.06
N PRO A 113 14.56 15.99 4.55
CA PRO A 113 14.93 17.41 4.52
C PRO A 113 14.94 18.03 3.11
N GLN A 114 14.99 17.20 2.06
CA GLN A 114 14.95 17.63 0.66
C GLN A 114 13.54 17.93 0.15
N GLY A 115 12.50 17.85 0.99
CA GLY A 115 11.11 18.08 0.58
C GLY A 115 10.49 16.93 -0.21
N SER A 116 10.96 15.70 0.07
CA SER A 116 10.43 14.45 -0.48
C SER A 116 10.18 13.45 0.65
N PHE A 117 10.05 12.16 0.31
CA PHE A 117 9.88 11.07 1.27
C PHE A 117 10.87 9.94 1.00
N TYR A 118 11.21 9.20 2.06
CA TYR A 118 11.70 7.83 1.95
C TYR A 118 10.63 6.84 2.43
N VAL A 119 10.70 5.60 1.98
CA VAL A 119 9.75 4.55 2.35
C VAL A 119 10.24 3.82 3.59
N TRP A 120 9.54 3.97 4.71
CA TRP A 120 9.85 3.20 5.92
C TRP A 120 9.21 1.81 5.89
N LEU A 121 7.95 1.73 5.44
CA LEU A 121 7.26 0.46 5.22
C LEU A 121 6.57 0.46 3.86
N ASP A 122 6.82 -0.60 3.10
CA ASP A 122 6.15 -0.95 1.86
C ASP A 122 5.42 -2.28 2.06
N PHE A 123 4.11 -2.31 1.93
CA PHE A 123 3.31 -3.53 2.00
C PHE A 123 2.62 -3.74 0.65
N PHE A 124 3.04 -4.77 -0.08
CA PHE A 124 2.56 -5.08 -1.41
C PHE A 124 1.84 -6.43 -1.44
N ARG A 125 0.66 -6.45 -2.07
CA ARG A 125 -0.12 -7.66 -2.34
C ARG A 125 -0.63 -7.67 -3.77
N MET A 126 -0.42 -8.80 -4.44
CA MET A 126 -1.20 -9.14 -5.63
C MET A 126 -2.58 -9.67 -5.21
N ASP A 127 -3.64 -9.20 -5.88
CA ASP A 127 -4.97 -9.76 -5.72
C ASP A 127 -5.12 -10.96 -6.67
N SER A 128 -5.03 -12.16 -6.12
CA SER A 128 -5.03 -13.43 -6.86
C SER A 128 -6.41 -13.94 -7.29
N ASP A 129 -7.49 -13.23 -7.00
CA ASP A 129 -8.85 -13.80 -7.03
C ASP A 129 -9.62 -13.61 -8.35
N TRP A 130 -9.02 -12.97 -9.37
CA TRP A 130 -9.65 -12.73 -10.68
C TRP A 130 -9.83 -13.95 -11.58
N GLY A 131 -9.84 -15.16 -11.01
CA GLY A 131 -10.17 -16.43 -11.68
C GLY A 131 -11.09 -17.35 -10.87
N GLN A 132 -11.65 -16.90 -9.74
CA GLN A 132 -12.48 -17.72 -8.85
C GLN A 132 -13.87 -17.12 -8.56
N GLU A 133 -14.17 -15.91 -9.04
CA GLU A 133 -15.44 -15.21 -8.75
C GLU A 133 -16.68 -15.77 -9.50
N GLN A 134 -16.55 -16.84 -10.28
CA GLN A 134 -17.68 -17.50 -10.95
C GLN A 134 -18.18 -18.79 -10.28
N GLU A 135 -17.57 -19.26 -9.17
CA GLU A 135 -17.95 -20.55 -8.55
C GLU A 135 -18.53 -20.46 -7.13
N GLN A 136 -18.67 -19.26 -6.52
CA GLN A 136 -19.13 -19.12 -5.12
C GLN A 136 -20.46 -18.38 -4.89
N GLU A 137 -21.26 -18.07 -5.91
CA GLU A 137 -22.64 -17.57 -5.69
C GLU A 137 -23.63 -18.67 -5.22
N GLY A 138 -23.18 -19.92 -5.07
CA GLY A 138 -24.05 -21.07 -4.81
C GLY A 138 -24.16 -21.57 -3.35
N HIS A 139 -23.35 -21.12 -2.40
CA HIS A 139 -23.39 -21.74 -1.06
C HIS A 139 -22.94 -20.83 0.09
N LEU A 140 -23.88 -20.62 1.04
CA LEU A 140 -23.71 -20.16 2.43
C LEU A 140 -23.86 -18.65 2.69
N LEU A 141 -25.09 -18.16 2.57
CA LEU A 141 -25.59 -17.09 3.43
C LEU A 141 -25.87 -17.67 4.84
N GLY A 142 -24.95 -17.45 5.77
CA GLY A 142 -25.21 -17.51 7.22
C GLY A 142 -24.86 -16.16 7.84
N PRO A 143 -25.63 -15.64 8.81
CA PRO A 143 -25.35 -14.33 9.40
C PRO A 143 -24.02 -14.35 10.17
N LEU A 144 -23.09 -13.46 9.81
CA LEU A 144 -21.83 -13.26 10.54
C LEU A 144 -22.14 -12.53 11.86
N VAL A 145 -21.96 -13.24 12.98
CA VAL A 145 -22.07 -12.66 14.33
C VAL A 145 -20.74 -11.98 14.68
N VAL A 146 -20.72 -10.65 14.72
CA VAL A 146 -19.59 -9.88 15.25
C VAL A 146 -19.70 -9.83 16.77
N THR A 147 -18.81 -10.53 17.47
CA THR A 147 -18.69 -10.39 18.93
C THR A 147 -17.77 -9.23 19.27
N SER A 148 -18.15 -8.40 20.25
CA SER A 148 -17.37 -7.26 20.72
C SER A 148 -16.05 -7.71 21.36
N GLY A 149 -14.94 -7.60 20.64
CA GLY A 149 -13.57 -7.77 21.11
C GLY A 149 -12.65 -6.81 20.35
N GLU A 150 -11.50 -6.46 20.93
CA GLU A 150 -10.51 -5.56 20.33
C GLU A 150 -10.14 -6.03 18.91
N ILE A 151 -10.44 -5.19 17.92
CA ILE A 151 -10.06 -5.38 16.53
C ILE A 151 -8.68 -4.75 16.38
N ASP A 152 -7.67 -5.56 16.09
CA ASP A 152 -6.35 -5.07 15.72
C ASP A 152 -6.36 -4.51 14.28
N ALA A 153 -5.36 -3.71 13.92
CA ALA A 153 -5.30 -3.08 12.60
C ALA A 153 -5.32 -4.09 11.44
N LEU A 154 -4.94 -5.35 11.68
CA LEU A 154 -5.02 -6.43 10.69
C LEU A 154 -6.46 -6.87 10.40
N SER A 155 -7.34 -6.84 11.40
CA SER A 155 -8.72 -7.30 11.23
C SER A 155 -9.62 -6.29 10.50
N CYS A 156 -9.26 -5.00 10.46
CA CYS A 156 -9.91 -4.01 9.58
C CYS A 156 -9.67 -4.26 8.08
N LEU A 157 -8.50 -4.79 7.70
CA LEU A 157 -8.17 -5.04 6.28
C LEU A 157 -8.91 -6.27 5.72
N TYR A 158 -9.34 -7.19 6.58
CA TYR A 158 -10.07 -8.38 6.17
C TYR A 158 -11.55 -8.08 5.87
N ILE A 159 -12.13 -7.10 6.54
CA ILE A 159 -13.54 -6.70 6.35
C ILE A 159 -13.76 -6.07 4.95
N SER A 160 -12.75 -5.42 4.38
CA SER A 160 -12.88 -4.75 3.07
C SER A 160 -12.91 -5.70 1.88
N LYS A 161 -12.49 -6.97 2.01
CA LYS A 161 -12.52 -7.94 0.90
C LYS A 161 -13.87 -8.64 0.70
N GLY A 162 -14.76 -8.59 1.69
CA GLY A 162 -16.03 -9.35 1.66
C GLY A 162 -17.30 -8.52 1.52
N ALA A 163 -17.19 -7.19 1.51
CA ALA A 163 -18.36 -6.32 1.47
C ALA A 163 -18.11 -5.15 0.53
N VAL A 164 -18.77 -5.18 -0.63
CA VAL A 164 -19.19 -3.96 -1.33
C VAL A 164 -20.20 -3.26 -0.41
N LEU A 165 -19.72 -2.63 0.67
CA LEU A 165 -20.48 -1.68 1.45
C LEU A 165 -19.82 -0.32 1.33
N ASN A 166 -20.42 0.46 0.45
CA ASN A 166 -20.49 1.91 0.52
C ASN A 166 -20.89 2.33 1.94
N CYS A 167 -19.92 2.51 2.83
CA CYS A 167 -20.13 2.99 4.19
C CYS A 167 -18.95 3.86 4.58
N TYR A 168 -19.23 5.16 4.65
CA TYR A 168 -18.46 6.16 5.38
C TYR A 168 -17.80 5.53 6.62
N CYS A 169 -16.48 5.41 6.63
CA CYS A 169 -15.74 5.10 7.84
C CYS A 169 -15.72 6.38 8.69
N VAL A 170 -16.84 6.66 9.37
CA VAL A 170 -16.90 7.63 10.44
C VAL A 170 -16.20 6.99 11.63
N VAL A 171 -14.93 7.30 11.81
CA VAL A 171 -14.22 7.05 13.07
C VAL A 171 -14.78 8.05 14.10
N LEU A 172 -15.94 7.74 14.66
CA LEU A 172 -16.49 8.42 15.83
C LEU A 172 -15.76 7.91 17.07
N PHE A 173 -14.67 8.57 17.46
CA PHE A 173 -14.19 8.49 18.84
C PHE A 173 -15.15 9.27 19.74
N SER A 174 -16.28 8.63 20.09
CA SER A 174 -17.12 9.09 21.20
C SER A 174 -16.71 8.34 22.47
N GLN A 175 -15.88 9.02 23.26
CA GLN A 175 -15.83 9.00 24.73
C GLN A 175 -16.92 8.15 25.41
N LEU A 176 -16.55 7.02 26.03
CA LEU A 176 -17.10 6.47 27.29
C LEU A 176 -16.11 5.35 27.74
N LYS A 177 -15.62 5.22 28.98
CA LYS A 177 -15.75 5.98 30.23
C LYS A 177 -14.70 5.41 31.20
N GLY A 178 -14.03 6.29 31.93
CA GLY A 178 -13.53 6.07 33.29
C GLY A 178 -13.90 7.31 34.08
#